data_AF-G2NWF2-F1
#
_entry.id   AF-G2NWF2-F1
#
_cell.length_a   1.000
_cell.length_b   1.000
_cell.length_c   1.000
_cell.angle_alpha   90.00
_cell.angle_beta   90.00
_cell.angle_gamma   90.00
#
_symmetry.space_group_name_H-M   'P 1'
#
loop_
_entity.id
_entity.type
_entity.pdbx_description
1 polymer ?
#
loop_
_entity_poly.entity_id
_entity_poly.type
_entity_poly.pdbx_seq_one_letter_code
_entity_poly.pdbx_strand_id
1 'polypeptide(L)' 'MTAVTPSALPGVELPNPDTLTGPQLQGWHCALCERRLFADQRLGMVEWTCGGTTEVVELWVCRPLCKEAADT' A
#
# COMPACT_ATOMS: atom_id res chain seq x y z
N MET A 1 0.94 -24.68 5.52
CA MET A 1 1.13 -23.38 6.19
C MET A 1 0.42 -22.37 5.30
N THR A 2 -0.80 -21.98 5.67
CA THR A 2 -1.62 -21.06 4.87
C THR A 2 -1.00 -19.68 5.04
N ALA A 3 -0.43 -19.12 3.96
CA ALA A 3 -0.02 -17.73 3.98
C ALA A 3 -1.25 -16.91 4.39
N VAL A 4 -1.14 -16.19 5.50
CA VAL A 4 -2.03 -15.06 5.75
C VAL A 4 -1.85 -14.18 4.54
N THR A 5 -2.78 -14.24 3.60
CA THR A 5 -2.81 -13.30 2.49
C THR A 5 -3.02 -11.95 3.16
N PRO A 6 -2.06 -11.01 3.11
CA PRO A 6 -2.36 -9.65 3.46
C PRO A 6 -3.44 -9.23 2.46
N SER A 7 -4.68 -9.06 2.92
CA SER A 7 -5.84 -8.96 2.04
C SER A 7 -5.70 -7.75 1.13
N ALA A 8 -5.11 -7.99 -0.03
CA ALA A 8 -5.03 -7.11 -1.16
C ALA A 8 -6.40 -7.01 -1.81
N LEU A 9 -6.72 -5.85 -2.36
CA LEU A 9 -7.80 -5.78 -3.32
C LEU A 9 -7.58 -6.84 -4.41
N PRO A 10 -8.60 -7.61 -4.81
CA PRO A 10 -8.43 -8.66 -5.78
C PRO A 10 -7.87 -8.08 -7.09
N GLY A 11 -6.66 -8.50 -7.45
CA GLY A 11 -5.94 -8.03 -8.64
C GLY A 11 -4.88 -6.94 -8.41
N VAL A 12 -4.64 -6.49 -7.18
CA VAL A 12 -3.56 -5.54 -6.86
C VAL A 12 -2.55 -6.21 -5.94
N GLU A 13 -1.28 -6.21 -6.31
CA GLU A 13 -0.21 -6.71 -5.44
C GLU A 13 0.12 -5.67 -4.34
N LEU A 14 0.35 -6.11 -3.11
CA LEU A 14 0.77 -5.17 -2.05
C LEU A 14 2.22 -4.75 -2.31
N PRO A 15 2.50 -3.44 -2.40
CA PRO A 15 3.87 -2.96 -2.52
C PRO A 15 4.64 -3.25 -1.23
N ASN A 16 5.95 -3.47 -1.37
CA ASN A 16 6.82 -3.74 -0.23
C ASN A 16 6.90 -2.47 0.65
N PRO A 17 6.54 -2.53 1.94
CA PRO A 17 6.59 -1.38 2.84
C PRO A 17 7.97 -0.73 2.97
N ASP A 18 9.05 -1.50 2.82
CA ASP A 18 10.43 -0.96 2.88
C ASP A 18 10.75 -0.06 1.68
N THR A 19 9.97 -0.15 0.60
CA THR A 19 10.10 0.71 -0.58
C THR A 19 9.18 1.93 -0.53
N LEU A 20 8.24 1.96 0.43
CA LEU A 20 7.26 3.02 0.56
C LEU A 20 7.82 4.21 1.35
N THR A 21 7.36 5.40 0.97
CA THR A 21 7.68 6.62 1.71
C THR A 21 6.81 6.74 2.96
N GLY A 22 7.29 7.47 3.97
CA GLY A 22 6.52 7.74 5.19
C GLY A 22 5.08 8.20 4.94
N PRO A 23 4.80 9.12 3.99
CA PRO A 23 3.43 9.52 3.64
C PRO A 23 2.55 8.41 3.07
N GLN A 24 3.11 7.41 2.39
CA GLN A 24 2.36 6.25 1.89
C GLN A 24 2.00 5.29 3.02
N LEU A 25 2.95 5.03 3.92
CA LEU A 25 2.75 4.20 5.12
C LEU A 25 1.74 4.83 6.10
N GLN A 26 1.69 6.16 6.14
CA GLN A 26 0.71 6.93 6.92
C GLN A 26 -0.66 7.07 6.25
N GLY A 27 -0.85 6.52 5.03
CA GLY A 27 -2.10 6.64 4.30
C GLY A 27 -2.43 8.06 3.83
N TRP A 28 -1.43 8.93 3.69
CA TRP A 28 -1.63 10.26 3.09
C TRP A 28 -1.49 10.21 1.58
N HIS A 29 -0.59 9.36 1.10
CA HIS A 29 -0.30 9.14 -0.31
C HIS A 29 -0.65 7.71 -0.71
N CYS A 30 -1.02 7.54 -1.98
CA CYS A 30 -1.33 6.25 -2.54
C CYS A 30 -0.09 5.36 -2.53
N ALA A 31 -0.22 4.14 -2.00
CA ALA A 31 0.86 3.16 -1.96
C ALA A 31 1.38 2.75 -3.35
N LEU A 32 0.61 2.99 -4.42
CA LEU A 32 1.00 2.63 -5.80
C LEU A 32 1.58 3.77 -6.63
N CYS A 33 1.05 4.99 -6.50
CA CYS A 33 1.41 6.11 -7.39
C CYS A 33 1.98 7.33 -6.66
N GLU A 34 2.17 7.23 -5.33
CA GLU A 34 2.71 8.28 -4.46
C GLU A 34 1.93 9.60 -4.46
N ARG A 35 0.79 9.68 -5.14
CA ARG A 35 -0.06 10.88 -5.15
C ARG A 35 -0.89 10.95 -3.89
N ARG A 36 -1.21 12.18 -3.47
CA ARG A 36 -2.14 12.44 -2.37
C ARG A 36 -3.46 11.70 -2.59
N LEU A 37 -3.92 10.99 -1.57
CA LEU A 37 -5.21 10.32 -1.57
C LEU A 37 -6.34 11.34 -1.47
N PHE A 38 -7.33 11.24 -2.35
CA PHE A 38 -8.56 12.06 -2.34
C PHE A 38 -9.82 11.23 -2.09
N ALA A 39 -9.78 9.94 -2.48
CA ALA A 39 -10.76 8.93 -2.14
C ALA A 39 -9.96 7.68 -1.76
N ASP A 40 -9.73 7.52 -0.46
CA ASP A 40 -8.96 6.42 0.09
C ASP A 40 -9.74 5.10 -0.05
N GLN A 41 -9.05 4.07 -0.57
CA GLN A 41 -9.51 2.69 -0.54
C GLN A 41 -8.43 1.88 0.15
N ARG A 42 -8.82 1.15 1.19
CA ARG A 42 -7.88 0.26 1.88
C ARG A 42 -7.41 -0.82 0.92
N LEU A 43 -6.09 -0.89 0.73
CA LEU A 43 -5.44 -1.92 -0.06
C LEU A 43 -5.25 -3.19 0.76
N GLY A 44 -4.72 -3.06 1.98
CA GLY A 44 -4.40 -4.17 2.87
C GLY A 44 -3.51 -3.73 4.03
N MET A 45 -2.98 -4.69 4.78
CA MET A 45 -2.04 -4.44 5.88
C MET A 45 -0.67 -4.99 5.51
N VAL A 46 0.40 -4.25 5.85
CA VAL A 46 1.79 -4.67 5.63
C VAL A 46 2.58 -4.58 6.93
N GLU A 47 3.53 -5.49 7.09
CA GLU A 47 4.50 -5.44 8.19
C GLU A 47 5.66 -4.53 7.77
N TRP A 48 5.78 -3.38 8.40
CA TRP A 48 6.86 -2.44 8.17
C TRP A 48 7.84 -2.45 9.34
N THR A 49 9.13 -2.63 9.07
CA THR A 49 10.16 -2.63 10.12
C THR A 49 10.93 -1.32 10.14
N CYS A 50 10.72 -0.50 11.18
CA CYS A 50 11.44 0.75 11.38
C CYS A 50 12.38 0.63 12.58
N GLY A 51 13.69 0.76 12.35
CA GLY A 51 14.69 0.77 13.43
C GLY A 51 14.77 -0.53 14.25
N GLY A 52 14.34 -1.66 13.68
CA GLY A 52 14.30 -2.96 14.36
C GLY A 52 12.95 -3.31 15.01
N THR A 53 11.97 -2.40 14.95
CA THR A 53 10.59 -2.66 15.38
C THR A 53 9.71 -2.93 14.17
N THR A 54 9.08 -4.10 14.12
CA THR A 54 8.08 -4.43 13.09
C THR A 54 6.69 -3.99 13.56
N GLU A 55 6.05 -3.14 12.77
CA GLU A 55 4.69 -2.65 12.99
C GLU A 55 3.80 -3.02 11.80
N VAL A 56 2.54 -3.34 12.08
CA VAL A 56 1.55 -3.60 11.03
C VAL A 56 0.86 -2.28 10.69
N VAL A 57 1.01 -1.81 9.45
CA VAL A 57 0.41 -0.56 8.97
C VAL A 57 -0.58 -0.82 7.84
N GLU A 58 -1.66 -0.02 7.80
CA GLU A 58 -2.66 -0.09 6.74
C GLU A 58 -2.23 0.71 5.51
N LEU A 59 -2.21 0.07 4.35
CA LEU A 59 -1.94 0.72 3.07
C LEU A 59 -3.24 1.17 2.40
N TRP A 60 -3.15 2.34 1.78
CA TRP A 60 -4.27 3.02 1.13
C TRP A 60 -3.93 3.34 -0.32
N VAL A 61 -4.92 3.22 -1.20
CA VAL A 61 -4.81 3.47 -2.64
C VAL A 61 -5.94 4.38 -3.13
N CYS A 62 -5.75 4.98 -4.31
CA CYS A 62 -6.76 5.83 -4.93
C CYS A 62 -8.03 5.05 -5.35
N ARG A 63 -9.19 5.71 -5.32
CA ARG A 63 -10.36 5.35 -6.15
C ARG A 63 -10.59 6.35 -7.29
N PRO A 64 -10.79 5.89 -8.54
CA PRO A 64 -10.53 4.53 -9.02
C PRO A 64 -9.05 4.14 -8.79
N LEU A 65 -8.79 2.82 -8.73
CA LEU A 65 -7.42 2.31 -8.61
C LEU A 65 -6.55 3.04 -9.63
N CYS A 66 -5.32 3.35 -9.21
CA CYS A 66 -4.34 3.93 -10.11
C CYS A 66 -4.37 3.09 -11.37
N LYS A 67 -4.80 3.68 -12.49
CA LYS A 67 -4.50 3.09 -13.78
C LYS A 67 -2.99 2.90 -13.70
N GLU A 68 -2.56 1.64 -13.78
CA GLU A 68 -1.17 1.32 -14.01
C GLU A 68 -0.64 2.36 -15.00
N ALA A 69 0.61 2.76 -14.83
CA ALA A 69 1.36 3.30 -15.95
C ALA A 69 1.47 2.18 -17.01
N ALA A 70 0.33 1.79 -17.60
CA ALA A 70 0.24 1.10 -18.84
C ALA A 70 0.66 2.14 -19.86
N ASP A 71 1.87 1.92 -20.36
CA ASP A 71 2.43 2.49 -21.59
C ASP A 71 3.10 3.87 -21.48
N THR A 72 4.42 3.85 -21.41
CA THR A 72 5.29 4.41 -22.48
C THR A 72 6.65 3.72 -22.44
#